data_AF-Q39PJ6-F1
#
_entry.id   AF-Q39PJ6-F1
#
_cell.length_a   1.000
_cell.length_b   1.000
_cell.length_c   1.000
_cell.angle_alpha   90.00
_cell.angle_beta   90.00
_cell.angle_gamma   90.00
#
_symmetry.space_group_name_H-M   'P 1'
#
loop_
_entity.id
_entity.type
_entity.pdbx_description
1 polymer ?
#
loop_
_entity_poly.entity_id
_entity_poly.type
_entity_poly.pdbx_seq_one_letter_code
_entity_poly.pdbx_strand_id
1 'polypeptide(L)'
;MTAVAMIFEMTRDYDIVLPMIIAVAVSLATRRLLCRESIYTLKLVRRGHVIPNALHANMFLVQNAAQVMETDVLVQDAEVLFRDILGNLDGPPFRHVVVTRSGRIDGVLRINTGLRRAISHDHPSVTLGMLAQRNFIVVAPGEAAFDVISKLRQKHATMAVVVTQPEEEGAMEVVGVIAKEHIADAVASSIRIFPENQRGTQRSLRSGKQHGDSHASTRAEAHAGKEGQHETQR
;
A
#
# COMPACT_ATOMS: atom_id res chain seq x y z
N MET A 1 30.94 -12.33 5.74
CA MET A 1 31.59 -11.48 6.77
C MET A 1 31.71 -12.23 8.08
N THR A 2 30.63 -12.76 8.68
CA THR A 2 30.70 -13.56 9.94
C THR A 2 31.69 -14.73 9.86
N ALA A 3 31.74 -15.46 8.75
CA ALA A 3 32.70 -16.55 8.56
C ALA A 3 34.17 -16.11 8.65
N VAL A 4 34.52 -14.90 8.17
CA VAL A 4 35.88 -14.37 8.27
C VAL A 4 36.23 -14.08 9.73
N ALA A 5 35.29 -13.47 10.47
CA ALA A 5 35.47 -13.19 11.89
C ALA A 5 35.61 -14.47 12.72
N MET A 6 34.79 -15.50 12.46
CA MET A 6 34.86 -16.80 13.15
C MET A 6 36.19 -17.52 12.90
N ILE A 7 36.72 -17.49 11.66
CA ILE A 7 38.01 -18.12 11.36
C ILE A 7 39.15 -17.33 12.01
N PHE A 8 39.15 -16.00 11.90
CA PHE A 8 40.14 -15.15 12.56
C PHE A 8 40.16 -15.37 14.09
N GLU A 9 39.00 -15.46 14.72
CA GLU A 9 38.90 -15.65 16.17
C GLU A 9 39.51 -16.99 16.61
N MET A 10 39.33 -18.05 15.82
CA MET A 10 39.85 -19.39 16.12
C MET A 10 41.36 -19.51 15.86
N THR A 11 41.91 -18.78 14.88
CA THR A 11 43.35 -18.84 14.56
C THR A 11 44.19 -17.81 15.30
N ARG A 12 43.63 -16.63 15.61
CA ARG A 12 44.32 -15.45 16.18
C ARG A 12 45.58 -15.02 15.42
N ASP A 13 45.70 -15.42 14.17
CA ASP A 13 46.81 -15.08 13.29
C ASP A 13 46.39 -13.85 12.46
N TYR A 14 47.12 -12.74 12.66
CA TYR A 14 46.86 -11.47 12.00
C TYR A 14 47.44 -11.42 10.59
N ASP A 15 48.49 -12.20 10.30
CA ASP A 15 49.17 -12.18 9.00
C ASP A 15 48.28 -12.77 7.90
N ILE A 16 47.37 -13.69 8.27
CA ILE A 16 46.45 -14.34 7.33
C ILE A 16 45.14 -13.57 7.09
N VAL A 17 44.85 -12.53 7.88
CA VAL A 17 43.54 -11.83 7.83
C VAL A 17 43.34 -11.11 6.51
N LEU A 18 44.35 -10.34 6.07
CA LEU A 18 44.26 -9.54 4.86
C LEU A 18 44.12 -10.42 3.60
N PRO A 19 44.99 -11.44 3.37
CA PRO A 19 44.81 -12.37 2.26
C PRO A 19 43.45 -13.07 2.26
N MET A 20 42.95 -13.47 3.45
CA MET A 20 41.66 -14.15 3.60
C MET A 20 40.47 -13.26 3.23
N ILE A 21 40.46 -11.99 3.67
CA ILE A 21 39.40 -11.05 3.31
C ILE A 21 39.33 -10.86 1.79
N ILE A 22 40.50 -10.69 1.14
CA ILE A 22 40.58 -10.51 -0.31
C ILE A 22 40.04 -11.76 -1.02
N ALA A 23 40.48 -12.95 -0.62
CA ALA A 23 40.00 -14.21 -1.19
C ALA A 23 38.48 -14.37 -1.05
N VAL A 24 37.92 -14.09 0.14
CA VAL A 24 36.48 -14.18 0.39
C VAL A 24 35.71 -13.13 -0.41
N ALA A 25 36.23 -11.91 -0.54
CA ALA A 25 35.61 -10.85 -1.34
C ALA A 25 35.53 -11.23 -2.83
N VAL A 26 36.64 -11.71 -3.40
CA VAL A 26 36.70 -12.17 -4.80
C VAL A 26 35.77 -13.36 -5.04
N SER A 27 35.76 -14.32 -4.12
CA SER A 27 34.86 -15.47 -4.18
C SER A 27 33.39 -15.03 -4.13
N LEU A 28 33.04 -14.12 -3.21
CA LEU A 28 31.68 -13.59 -3.10
C LEU A 28 31.26 -12.81 -4.35
N ALA A 29 32.17 -12.01 -4.93
CA ALA A 29 31.92 -11.27 -6.17
C ALA A 29 31.67 -12.24 -7.34
N THR A 30 32.54 -13.23 -7.50
CA THR A 30 32.43 -14.26 -8.56
C THR A 30 31.15 -15.06 -8.41
N ARG A 31 30.82 -15.48 -7.18
CA ARG A 31 29.55 -16.14 -6.88
C ARG A 31 28.36 -15.29 -7.29
N ARG A 32 28.35 -14.00 -6.93
CA ARG A 32 27.23 -13.10 -7.26
C ARG A 32 27.07 -12.88 -8.76
N LEU A 33 28.17 -12.95 -9.52
CA LEU A 33 28.14 -12.82 -10.97
C LEU A 33 27.57 -14.08 -11.65
N LEU A 34 27.95 -15.27 -11.16
CA LEU A 34 27.55 -16.56 -11.76
C LEU A 34 26.19 -17.08 -11.25
N CYS A 35 25.85 -16.81 -9.99
CA CYS A 35 24.67 -17.36 -9.32
C CYS A 35 23.90 -16.25 -8.60
N ARG A 36 22.67 -16.01 -9.06
CA ARG A 36 21.75 -15.08 -8.40
C ARG A 36 21.33 -15.57 -7.01
N GLU A 37 21.14 -16.88 -6.85
CA GLU A 37 20.67 -17.49 -5.61
C GLU A 37 21.82 -17.88 -4.67
N SER A 38 21.55 -17.84 -3.36
CA SER A 38 22.43 -18.43 -2.34
C SER A 38 22.14 -19.92 -2.18
N ILE A 39 23.06 -20.67 -1.58
CA ILE A 39 22.85 -22.09 -1.29
C ILE A 39 21.56 -22.29 -0.45
N TYR A 40 21.26 -21.34 0.45
CA TYR A 40 20.06 -21.37 1.28
C TYR A 40 18.78 -21.09 0.48
N THR A 41 18.79 -20.06 -0.36
CA THR A 41 17.59 -19.68 -1.15
C THR A 41 17.32 -20.68 -2.29
N LEU A 42 18.36 -21.25 -2.90
CA LEU A 42 18.22 -22.29 -3.91
C LEU A 42 17.47 -23.53 -3.39
N LYS A 43 17.66 -23.89 -2.11
CA LYS A 43 16.95 -25.01 -1.48
C LYS A 43 15.46 -24.75 -1.34
N LEU A 44 15.08 -23.49 -1.12
CA LEU A 44 13.68 -23.07 -1.01
C LEU A 44 13.02 -22.99 -2.40
N VAL A 45 13.72 -22.44 -3.39
CA VAL A 45 13.27 -22.38 -4.79
C VAL A 45 12.98 -23.78 -5.34
N ARG A 46 13.84 -24.76 -5.05
CA ARG A 46 13.61 -26.17 -5.46
C ARG A 46 12.36 -26.81 -4.87
N ARG A 47 11.80 -26.26 -3.79
CA ARG A 47 10.56 -26.74 -3.15
C ARG A 47 9.33 -25.93 -3.57
N GLY A 48 9.47 -25.08 -4.59
CA GLY A 48 8.40 -24.17 -5.04
C GLY A 48 8.27 -22.90 -4.19
N HIS A 49 9.14 -22.70 -3.19
CA HIS A 49 9.15 -21.49 -2.36
C HIS A 49 10.19 -20.51 -2.88
N VAL A 50 9.81 -19.70 -3.86
CA VAL A 50 10.65 -18.63 -4.39
C VAL A 50 10.70 -17.51 -3.33
N ILE A 51 11.91 -17.20 -2.84
CA ILE A 51 12.15 -16.04 -1.98
C ILE A 51 12.92 -15.00 -2.79
N PRO A 52 12.24 -14.01 -3.39
CA PRO A 52 12.91 -12.88 -4.02
C PRO A 52 13.96 -12.27 -3.11
N ASN A 53 15.13 -11.91 -3.63
CA ASN A 53 16.21 -11.32 -2.84
C ASN A 53 15.88 -9.94 -2.22
N ALA A 54 14.68 -9.39 -2.47
CA ALA A 54 14.09 -8.21 -1.83
C ALA A 54 13.01 -8.54 -0.76
N LEU A 55 12.82 -9.84 -0.45
CA LEU A 55 11.68 -10.37 0.30
C LEU A 55 11.87 -10.36 1.82
N HIS A 56 12.25 -9.22 2.38
CA HIS A 56 11.74 -8.86 3.72
C HIS A 56 10.82 -7.63 3.67
N ALA A 57 10.63 -7.00 2.49
CA ALA A 57 9.80 -5.79 2.36
C ALA A 57 8.64 -5.90 1.35
N ASN A 58 8.69 -6.79 0.35
CA ASN A 58 7.79 -6.68 -0.82
C ASN A 58 7.06 -7.98 -1.19
N MET A 59 6.39 -8.64 -0.24
CA MET A 59 5.50 -9.77 -0.56
C MET A 59 4.39 -9.40 -1.56
N PHE A 60 4.02 -8.11 -1.62
CA PHE A 60 3.09 -7.55 -2.60
C PHE A 60 3.48 -7.83 -4.06
N LEU A 61 4.78 -7.80 -4.41
CA LEU A 61 5.22 -7.92 -5.82
C LEU A 61 4.99 -9.31 -6.42
N VAL A 62 4.76 -10.32 -5.58
CA VAL A 62 4.52 -11.72 -5.98
C VAL A 62 3.02 -12.04 -6.04
N GLN A 63 2.15 -11.13 -5.57
CA GLN A 63 0.70 -11.32 -5.66
C GLN A 63 0.25 -11.25 -7.11
N ASN A 64 -0.81 -12.00 -7.43
CA ASN A 64 -1.41 -11.97 -8.76
C ASN A 64 -2.30 -10.73 -8.92
N ALA A 65 -2.53 -10.30 -10.16
CA ALA A 65 -3.39 -9.17 -10.51
C ALA A 65 -4.78 -9.31 -9.88
N ALA A 66 -5.34 -10.52 -9.84
CA ALA A 66 -6.61 -10.81 -9.19
C ALA A 66 -6.68 -10.46 -7.69
N GLN A 67 -5.55 -10.44 -6.99
CA GLN A 67 -5.48 -10.13 -5.55
C GLN A 67 -5.29 -8.63 -5.28
N VAL A 68 -4.89 -7.87 -6.30
CA VAL A 68 -4.55 -6.43 -6.19
C VAL A 68 -5.61 -5.56 -6.86
N MET A 69 -6.38 -6.11 -7.79
CA MET A 69 -7.39 -5.37 -8.54
C MET A 69 -8.54 -4.90 -7.67
N GLU A 70 -9.12 -3.77 -8.06
CA GLU A 70 -10.45 -3.34 -7.61
C GLU A 70 -11.49 -4.03 -8.48
N THR A 71 -12.48 -4.63 -7.84
CA THR A 71 -13.59 -5.34 -8.51
C THR A 71 -14.78 -4.43 -8.72
N ASP A 72 -14.89 -3.33 -7.98
CA ASP A 72 -15.94 -2.33 -8.13
C ASP A 72 -15.72 -1.44 -9.37
N VAL A 73 -15.96 -2.04 -10.54
CA VAL A 73 -15.70 -1.44 -11.85
C VAL A 73 -16.99 -1.37 -12.63
N LEU A 74 -17.31 -0.17 -13.11
CA LEU A 74 -18.46 0.03 -13.99
C LEU A 74 -18.02 -0.13 -15.45
N VAL A 75 -18.62 -1.06 -16.18
CA VAL A 75 -18.37 -1.24 -17.62
C VAL A 75 -19.52 -0.61 -18.39
N GLN A 76 -19.23 0.33 -19.28
CA GLN A 76 -20.27 1.04 -20.05
C GLN A 76 -19.86 1.29 -21.50
N ASP A 77 -20.86 1.48 -22.37
CA ASP A 77 -20.62 1.83 -23.77
C ASP A 77 -20.17 3.30 -23.91
N ALA A 78 -19.32 3.57 -24.90
CA ALA A 78 -18.75 4.87 -25.19
C ALA A 78 -19.78 5.95 -25.52
N GLU A 79 -20.96 5.57 -26.01
CA GLU A 79 -22.05 6.48 -26.38
C GLU A 79 -22.92 6.89 -25.17
N VAL A 80 -22.75 6.24 -24.01
CA VAL A 80 -23.48 6.60 -22.78
C VAL A 80 -23.07 7.98 -22.29
N LEU A 81 -24.05 8.80 -21.91
CA LEU A 81 -23.81 10.13 -21.37
C LEU A 81 -23.28 10.04 -19.94
N PHE A 82 -22.28 10.86 -19.63
CA PHE A 82 -21.65 10.89 -18.31
C PHE A 82 -22.67 11.19 -17.18
N ARG A 83 -23.65 12.07 -17.44
CA ARG A 83 -24.67 12.44 -16.46
C ARG A 83 -25.57 11.27 -16.03
N ASP A 84 -25.86 10.34 -16.94
CA ASP A 84 -26.78 9.23 -16.69
C ASP A 84 -26.14 8.22 -15.72
N ILE A 85 -24.80 8.17 -15.73
CA ILE A 85 -24.01 7.41 -14.77
C ILE A 85 -23.97 8.12 -13.42
N LEU A 86 -23.97 9.45 -13.37
CA LEU A 86 -23.98 10.22 -12.12
C LEU A 86 -25.36 10.24 -11.43
N GLY A 87 -26.44 10.24 -12.20
CA GLY A 87 -27.81 10.38 -11.70
C GLY A 87 -28.38 9.13 -11.02
N ASN A 88 -27.80 7.95 -11.26
CA ASN A 88 -28.29 6.66 -10.75
C ASN A 88 -27.60 6.19 -9.45
N LEU A 89 -26.83 7.05 -8.76
CA LEU A 89 -26.06 6.63 -7.58
C LEU A 89 -26.75 6.90 -6.24
N ASP A 90 -27.60 5.97 -5.82
CA ASP A 90 -27.80 5.63 -4.39
C ASP A 90 -26.75 4.59 -3.91
N GLY A 91 -25.82 4.21 -4.79
CA GLY A 91 -24.75 3.22 -4.53
C GLY A 91 -23.37 3.83 -4.29
N PRO A 92 -22.37 3.00 -3.91
CA PRO A 92 -21.01 3.45 -3.67
C PRO A 92 -20.45 4.17 -4.91
N PRO A 93 -19.62 5.21 -4.74
CA PRO A 93 -19.07 5.94 -5.86
C PRO A 93 -18.04 5.06 -6.59
N PHE A 94 -18.46 4.41 -7.69
CA PHE A 94 -17.54 3.74 -8.61
C PHE A 94 -16.43 4.73 -8.99
N ARG A 95 -15.18 4.36 -8.70
CA ARG A 95 -14.01 5.23 -8.94
C ARG A 95 -13.45 5.04 -10.35
N HIS A 96 -13.75 3.91 -10.97
CA HIS A 96 -13.17 3.51 -12.24
C HIS A 96 -14.27 2.99 -13.17
N VAL A 97 -14.25 3.47 -14.41
CA VAL A 97 -15.16 3.06 -15.47
C VAL A 97 -14.34 2.51 -16.62
N VAL A 98 -14.70 1.33 -17.12
CA VAL A 98 -14.14 0.77 -18.34
C VAL A 98 -15.12 1.07 -19.47
N VAL A 99 -14.64 1.77 -20.48
CA VAL A 99 -15.44 2.21 -21.62
C VAL A 99 -15.25 1.23 -22.75
N THR A 100 -16.35 0.71 -23.26
CA THR A 100 -16.39 -0.24 -24.37
C THR A 100 -17.02 0.40 -25.60
N ARG A 101 -16.64 -0.07 -26.79
CA ARG A 101 -17.26 0.30 -28.06
C ARG A 101 -17.37 -0.97 -28.90
N SER A 102 -18.59 -1.34 -29.25
CA SER A 102 -18.86 -2.56 -30.04
C SER A 102 -18.23 -3.83 -29.42
N GLY A 103 -18.31 -3.96 -28.09
CA GLY A 103 -17.79 -5.13 -27.36
C GLY A 103 -16.27 -5.18 -27.18
N ARG A 104 -15.53 -4.12 -27.53
CA ARG A 104 -14.10 -3.99 -27.28
C ARG A 104 -13.83 -2.87 -26.29
N ILE A 105 -12.78 -2.99 -25.49
CA ILE A 105 -12.35 -1.91 -24.58
C ILE A 105 -11.81 -0.74 -25.42
N ASP A 106 -12.50 0.40 -25.39
CA ASP A 106 -12.13 1.66 -26.08
C ASP A 106 -11.26 2.54 -25.16
N GLY A 107 -11.50 2.49 -23.85
CA GLY A 107 -10.72 3.27 -22.89
C GLY A 107 -11.09 3.03 -21.44
N VAL A 108 -10.45 3.80 -20.57
CA VAL A 108 -10.66 3.79 -19.12
C VAL A 108 -10.91 5.21 -18.62
N LEU A 109 -11.76 5.36 -17.61
CA LEU A 109 -12.07 6.65 -17.01
C LEU A 109 -11.99 6.55 -15.49
N ARG A 110 -11.38 7.55 -14.86
CA ARG A 110 -11.36 7.69 -13.42
C ARG A 110 -12.35 8.77 -13.00
N ILE A 111 -13.30 8.41 -12.16
CA ILE A 111 -14.26 9.35 -11.59
C ILE A 111 -13.68 9.87 -10.29
N ASN A 112 -13.31 11.16 -10.27
CA ASN A 112 -12.95 11.87 -9.05
C ASN A 112 -13.94 13.01 -8.78
N THR A 113 -13.92 13.55 -7.57
CA THR A 113 -14.81 14.65 -7.16
C THR A 113 -14.66 15.89 -8.05
N GLY A 114 -13.46 16.13 -8.58
CA GLY A 114 -13.17 17.24 -9.50
C GLY A 114 -13.88 17.09 -10.84
N LEU A 115 -13.83 15.89 -11.44
CA LEU A 115 -14.48 15.56 -12.70
C LEU A 115 -16.01 15.58 -12.54
N ARG A 116 -16.52 15.06 -11.42
CA ARG A 116 -17.94 15.19 -11.07
C ARG A 116 -18.35 16.66 -11.06
N ARG A 117 -17.64 17.50 -10.31
CA ARG A 117 -17.96 18.93 -10.20
C ARG A 117 -17.83 19.70 -11.53
N ALA A 118 -16.81 19.38 -12.33
CA ALA A 118 -16.57 20.05 -13.61
C ALA A 118 -17.72 19.80 -14.61
N ILE A 119 -18.27 18.58 -14.65
CA ILE A 119 -19.30 18.22 -15.62
C ILE A 119 -20.71 18.55 -15.10
N SER A 120 -20.92 18.57 -13.78
CA SER A 120 -22.20 19.00 -13.18
C SER A 120 -22.60 20.44 -13.50
N HIS A 121 -21.67 21.30 -13.93
CA HIS A 121 -21.93 22.73 -14.04
C HIS A 121 -22.08 23.28 -15.47
N ASP A 122 -21.69 22.59 -16.55
CA ASP A 122 -21.59 23.29 -17.85
C ASP A 122 -21.88 22.50 -19.15
N HIS A 123 -21.94 21.16 -19.15
CA HIS A 123 -22.06 20.41 -20.44
C HIS A 123 -22.99 19.18 -20.37
N PRO A 124 -24.26 19.29 -20.84
CA PRO A 124 -25.25 18.21 -20.73
C PRO A 124 -25.06 17.03 -21.71
N SER A 125 -24.15 17.10 -22.67
CA SER A 125 -24.02 16.16 -23.80
C SER A 125 -22.70 15.39 -23.88
N VAL A 126 -21.87 15.41 -22.83
CA VAL A 126 -20.58 14.71 -22.83
C VAL A 126 -20.79 13.21 -22.69
N THR A 127 -20.31 12.44 -23.68
CA THR A 127 -20.31 10.97 -23.63
C THR A 127 -19.08 10.42 -22.92
N LEU A 128 -19.16 9.20 -22.42
CA LEU A 128 -18.04 8.51 -21.81
C LEU A 128 -16.84 8.37 -22.75
N GLY A 129 -17.07 8.09 -24.03
CA GLY A 129 -16.02 7.92 -25.02
C GLY A 129 -15.16 9.16 -25.24
N MET A 130 -15.72 10.36 -25.01
CA MET A 130 -14.97 11.62 -25.07
C MET A 130 -14.03 11.81 -23.87
N LEU A 131 -14.42 11.29 -22.71
CA LEU A 131 -13.65 11.40 -21.47
C LEU A 131 -12.67 10.23 -21.27
N ALA A 132 -12.91 9.12 -21.97
CA ALA A 132 -12.13 7.90 -21.85
C ALA A 132 -10.65 8.11 -22.24
N GLN A 133 -9.76 7.67 -21.37
CA GLN A 133 -8.33 7.64 -21.62
C GLN A 133 -7.95 6.34 -22.35
N ARG A 134 -7.16 6.45 -23.41
CA ARG A 134 -6.72 5.31 -24.24
C ARG A 134 -5.36 4.73 -23.85
N ASN A 135 -4.69 5.31 -22.85
CA ASN A 135 -3.43 4.80 -22.32
C ASN A 135 -3.66 3.80 -21.19
N PHE A 136 -4.20 2.64 -21.54
CA PHE A 136 -4.38 1.51 -20.63
C PHE A 136 -3.64 0.28 -21.13
N ILE A 137 -3.46 -0.71 -20.26
CA ILE A 137 -3.00 -2.04 -20.62
C ILE A 137 -4.08 -3.07 -20.28
N VAL A 138 -4.04 -4.21 -20.94
CA VAL A 138 -4.91 -5.35 -20.65
C VAL A 138 -4.04 -6.47 -20.09
N VAL A 139 -4.47 -7.06 -18.97
CA VAL A 139 -3.70 -8.07 -18.23
C VAL A 139 -4.61 -9.22 -17.80
N ALA A 140 -4.02 -10.41 -17.62
CA ALA A 140 -4.73 -11.57 -17.12
C ALA A 140 -4.76 -11.57 -15.58
N PRO A 141 -5.79 -12.16 -14.93
CA PRO A 141 -5.90 -12.22 -13.47
C PRO A 141 -4.72 -12.93 -12.80
N GLY A 142 -4.09 -13.89 -13.48
CA GLY A 142 -2.93 -14.63 -12.98
C GLY A 142 -1.58 -13.93 -13.17
N GLU A 143 -1.54 -12.76 -13.79
CA GLU A 143 -0.27 -12.04 -14.02
C GLU A 143 0.26 -11.44 -12.71
N ALA A 144 1.58 -11.52 -12.48
CA ALA A 144 2.18 -11.01 -11.25
C ALA A 144 2.11 -9.47 -11.18
N ALA A 145 1.86 -8.92 -9.99
CA ALA A 145 1.77 -7.48 -9.76
C ALA A 145 3.04 -6.74 -10.23
N PHE A 146 4.22 -7.34 -10.06
CA PHE A 146 5.47 -6.80 -10.59
C PHE A 146 5.46 -6.59 -12.11
N ASP A 147 4.92 -7.55 -12.86
CA ASP A 147 4.84 -7.47 -14.32
C ASP A 147 3.82 -6.43 -14.76
N VAL A 148 2.65 -6.38 -14.08
CA VAL A 148 1.63 -5.36 -14.31
C VAL A 148 2.20 -3.95 -14.10
N ILE A 149 2.91 -3.72 -12.98
CA ILE A 149 3.55 -2.43 -12.68
C ILE A 149 4.61 -2.07 -13.74
N SER A 150 5.40 -3.06 -14.15
CA SER A 150 6.42 -2.89 -15.18
C SER A 150 5.80 -2.47 -16.52
N LYS A 151 4.70 -3.14 -16.93
CA LYS A 151 3.95 -2.80 -18.15
C LYS A 151 3.31 -1.42 -18.05
N LEU A 152 2.70 -1.06 -16.92
CA LEU A 152 2.12 0.27 -16.68
C LEU A 152 3.17 1.36 -16.88
N ARG A 153 4.36 1.17 -16.30
CA ARG A 153 5.47 2.13 -16.42
C ARG A 153 6.00 2.22 -17.84
N GLN A 154 6.26 1.09 -18.50
CA GLN A 154 6.83 1.05 -19.85
C GLN A 154 5.88 1.67 -20.89
N LYS A 155 4.58 1.41 -20.78
CA LYS A 155 3.55 1.91 -21.71
C LYS A 155 2.97 3.27 -21.30
N HIS A 156 3.48 3.89 -20.24
CA HIS A 156 2.93 5.12 -19.65
C HIS A 156 1.41 5.06 -19.44
N ALA A 157 0.93 3.88 -19.07
CA ALA A 157 -0.49 3.61 -18.91
C ALA A 157 -0.98 4.09 -17.54
N THR A 158 -2.19 4.62 -17.51
CA THR A 158 -2.84 5.09 -16.28
C THR A 158 -3.53 3.96 -15.53
N MET A 159 -3.93 2.88 -16.21
CA MET A 159 -4.67 1.78 -15.63
C MET A 159 -4.37 0.47 -16.35
N ALA A 160 -4.46 -0.65 -15.62
CA ALA A 160 -4.53 -1.98 -16.19
C ALA A 160 -5.97 -2.49 -16.05
N VAL A 161 -6.56 -2.94 -17.15
CA VAL A 161 -7.86 -3.61 -17.16
C VAL A 161 -7.59 -5.11 -17.07
N VAL A 162 -8.11 -5.73 -16.02
CA VAL A 162 -7.98 -7.16 -15.78
C VAL A 162 -9.15 -7.85 -16.45
N VAL A 163 -8.84 -8.82 -17.30
CA VAL A 163 -9.85 -9.51 -18.09
C VAL A 163 -9.66 -11.02 -18.06
N THR A 164 -10.77 -11.73 -18.06
CA THR A 164 -10.82 -13.17 -18.28
C THR A 164 -11.15 -13.44 -19.75
N GLN A 165 -10.43 -14.38 -20.35
CA GLN A 165 -10.85 -14.98 -21.61
C GLN A 165 -11.69 -16.22 -21.26
N PRO A 166 -12.94 -16.31 -21.74
CA PRO A 166 -13.71 -17.55 -21.65
C PRO A 166 -13.00 -18.66 -22.43
N GLU A 167 -13.01 -19.89 -21.92
CA GLU A 167 -12.36 -21.05 -22.57
C GLU A 167 -13.01 -21.42 -23.92
N GLU A 168 -14.26 -21.02 -24.16
CA GLU A 168 -14.99 -21.23 -25.41
C GLU A 168 -15.52 -19.89 -25.95
N GLU A 169 -14.95 -19.39 -27.05
CA GLU A 169 -15.44 -18.32 -27.97
C GLU A 169 -16.13 -17.07 -27.39
N GLY A 170 -16.02 -16.85 -26.08
CA GLY A 170 -16.75 -15.82 -25.38
C GLY A 170 -16.07 -14.45 -25.46
N ALA A 171 -16.87 -13.41 -25.27
CA ALA A 171 -16.38 -12.05 -25.19
C ALA A 171 -15.47 -11.87 -23.97
N MET A 172 -14.42 -11.06 -24.14
CA MET A 172 -13.51 -10.69 -23.05
C MET A 172 -14.31 -10.04 -21.91
N GLU A 173 -14.32 -10.68 -20.73
CA GLU A 173 -15.03 -10.18 -19.56
C GLU A 173 -14.08 -9.36 -18.70
N VAL A 174 -14.51 -8.15 -18.33
CA VAL A 174 -13.75 -7.27 -17.44
C VAL A 174 -14.04 -7.66 -16.00
N VAL A 175 -13.04 -8.16 -15.29
CA VAL A 175 -13.17 -8.64 -13.91
C VAL A 175 -12.61 -7.68 -12.88
N GLY A 176 -11.87 -6.66 -13.31
CA GLY A 176 -11.37 -5.63 -12.40
C GLY A 176 -10.40 -4.64 -13.06
N VAL A 177 -9.93 -3.69 -12.27
CA VAL A 177 -8.92 -2.70 -12.69
C VAL A 177 -7.84 -2.49 -11.65
N ILE A 178 -6.63 -2.25 -12.12
CA ILE A 178 -5.48 -1.88 -11.28
C ILE A 178 -5.04 -0.48 -11.67
N ALA A 179 -5.19 0.43 -10.71
CA ALA A 179 -4.76 1.81 -10.79
C ALA A 179 -3.59 2.06 -9.81
N LYS A 180 -2.86 3.17 -9.98
CA LYS A 180 -1.71 3.53 -9.12
C LYS A 180 -2.08 3.59 -7.64
N GLU A 181 -3.28 4.06 -7.33
CA GLU A 181 -3.87 4.11 -6.00
C GLU A 181 -4.06 2.70 -5.41
N HIS A 182 -4.53 1.73 -6.18
CA HIS A 182 -4.69 0.34 -5.71
C HIS A 182 -3.33 -0.29 -5.39
N ILE A 183 -2.31 0.00 -6.20
CA ILE A 183 -0.93 -0.41 -5.92
C ILE A 183 -0.44 0.23 -4.60
N ALA A 184 -0.70 1.52 -4.38
CA ALA A 184 -0.32 2.20 -3.15
C ALA A 184 -1.05 1.63 -1.92
N ASP A 185 -2.35 1.38 -2.03
CA ASP A 185 -3.18 0.82 -0.96
C ASP A 185 -2.77 -0.62 -0.62
N ALA A 186 -2.47 -1.44 -1.63
CA ALA A 186 -1.99 -2.80 -1.45
C ALA A 186 -0.57 -2.87 -0.87
N VAL A 187 0.31 -1.93 -1.21
CA VAL A 187 1.62 -1.79 -0.53
C VAL A 187 1.41 -1.38 0.93
N ALA A 188 0.56 -0.38 1.20
CA ALA A 188 0.28 0.08 2.56
C ALA A 188 -0.36 -1.01 3.43
N SER A 189 -1.23 -1.86 2.89
CA SER A 189 -1.80 -3.01 3.61
C SER A 189 -0.74 -4.07 3.91
N SER A 190 0.21 -4.32 2.99
CA SER A 190 1.28 -5.30 3.20
C SER A 190 2.28 -4.90 4.31
N ILE A 191 2.42 -3.60 4.61
CA ILE A 191 3.32 -3.08 5.65
C ILE A 191 2.71 -3.23 7.06
N ARG A 192 1.38 -3.38 7.20
CA ARG A 192 0.68 -3.55 8.49
C ARG A 192 0.95 -4.88 9.21
N ILE A 193 1.81 -5.74 8.66
CA ILE A 193 2.25 -7.00 9.29
C ILE A 193 3.32 -6.77 10.39
N PHE A 194 3.67 -5.51 10.69
CA PHE A 194 4.36 -5.17 11.93
C PHE A 194 3.34 -4.82 13.02
N PRO A 195 3.36 -5.47 14.20
CA PRO A 195 2.50 -5.05 15.30
C PRO A 195 2.89 -3.62 15.69
N GLU A 196 2.00 -2.66 15.43
CA GLU A 196 2.07 -1.36 16.07
C GLU A 196 2.06 -1.61 17.58
N ASN A 197 3.19 -1.33 18.22
CA ASN A 197 3.34 -1.41 19.66
C ASN A 197 2.38 -0.37 20.26
N GLN A 198 1.18 -0.81 20.66
CA GLN A 198 0.24 -0.04 21.46
C GLN A 198 0.85 0.17 22.86
N ARG A 199 1.85 1.04 22.97
CA ARG A 199 2.31 1.59 24.24
C ARG A 199 2.34 3.10 24.09
N GLY A 200 1.25 3.77 24.47
CA GLY A 200 1.30 5.20 24.63
C GLY A 200 0.03 6.03 24.62
N THR A 201 -1.18 5.51 24.87
CA THR A 201 -2.36 6.43 24.99
C THR A 201 -3.28 6.17 26.19
N GLN A 202 -3.03 5.17 27.03
CA GLN A 202 -3.71 5.09 28.34
C GLN A 202 -2.85 5.67 29.48
N ARG A 203 -2.49 6.95 29.39
CA ARG A 203 -1.96 7.67 30.56
C ARG A 203 -2.25 9.18 30.56
N SER A 204 -3.43 9.59 30.09
CA SER A 204 -3.90 10.98 30.24
C SER A 204 -5.39 11.14 30.52
N LEU A 205 -6.09 10.08 30.97
CA LEU A 205 -7.52 10.18 31.35
C LEU A 205 -7.78 9.76 32.80
N ARG A 206 -6.82 10.05 33.69
CA ARG A 206 -7.01 10.02 35.16
C ARG A 206 -6.25 11.16 35.82
N SER A 207 -6.62 12.39 35.48
CA SER A 207 -6.49 13.54 36.38
C SER A 207 -7.45 14.61 35.88
N GLY A 208 -8.38 15.04 36.73
CA GLY A 208 -9.39 16.04 36.37
C GLY A 208 -10.83 15.54 36.44
N LYS A 209 -11.22 14.89 37.55
CA LYS A 209 -12.64 14.87 37.94
C LYS A 209 -12.74 14.84 39.47
N GLN A 210 -12.65 16.02 40.08
CA GLN A 210 -13.25 16.28 41.38
C GLN A 210 -13.51 17.79 41.53
N HIS A 211 -14.69 18.08 42.06
CA HIS A 211 -15.33 19.38 42.33
C HIS A 211 -15.94 20.08 41.11
N GLY A 212 -17.25 20.23 40.99
CA GLY A 212 -18.32 20.22 42.00
C GLY A 212 -18.90 21.63 42.12
N ASP A 213 -20.19 21.72 41.84
CA ASP A 213 -20.99 22.92 41.56
C ASP A 213 -20.99 24.05 42.60
N SER A 214 -21.04 25.26 42.05
CA SER A 214 -21.99 26.36 42.32
C SER A 214 -22.13 27.04 43.69
N HIS A 215 -22.34 28.35 43.56
CA HIS A 215 -23.00 29.32 44.42
C HIS A 215 -22.18 30.26 45.31
N ALA A 216 -22.51 31.54 45.10
CA ALA A 216 -22.10 32.75 45.76
C ALA A 216 -22.62 32.87 47.21
N SER A 217 -21.85 33.53 48.07
CA SER A 217 -22.31 34.62 48.95
C SER A 217 -21.17 35.15 49.83
N THR A 218 -20.91 36.45 49.68
CA THR A 218 -20.79 37.48 50.73
C THR A 218 -20.38 37.12 52.18
N ARG A 219 -19.35 37.87 52.64
CA ARG A 219 -19.25 38.62 53.93
C ARG A 219 -18.69 37.95 55.20
N ALA A 220 -17.94 38.82 55.92
CA ALA A 220 -17.54 38.84 57.34
C ALA A 220 -16.34 37.93 57.72
N GLU A 221 -15.18 38.48 58.07
CA GLU A 221 -14.80 39.15 59.34
C GLU A 221 -14.79 38.22 60.57
N ALA A 222 -13.67 38.36 61.32
CA ALA A 222 -13.39 37.99 62.72
C ALA A 222 -12.32 36.88 62.86
N HIS A 223 -11.08 37.25 63.17
CA HIS A 223 -10.50 37.54 64.51
C HIS A 223 -10.15 36.30 65.35
N ALA A 224 -8.87 36.29 65.73
CA ALA A 224 -8.32 35.95 67.04
C ALA A 224 -7.94 34.50 67.41
N GLY A 225 -6.77 34.42 68.05
CA GLY A 225 -6.31 33.35 68.94
C GLY A 225 -5.12 32.59 68.36
N LYS A 226 -3.87 32.93 68.74
CA LYS A 226 -3.12 32.34 69.89
C LYS A 226 -3.02 30.81 69.77
N GLU A 227 -1.91 30.12 69.95
CA GLU A 227 -0.64 30.30 70.66
C GLU A 227 0.19 29.04 70.32
N GLY A 228 1.49 29.02 70.60
CA GLY A 228 2.19 27.74 70.80
C GLY A 228 3.50 27.58 70.04
N GLN A 229 4.58 28.02 70.69
CA GLN A 229 5.96 27.63 70.43
C GLN A 229 6.15 26.11 70.54
N HIS A 230 7.08 25.57 69.74
CA HIS A 230 8.20 24.70 70.15
C HIS A 230 8.95 24.34 68.85
N GLU A 231 10.14 24.87 68.58
CA GLU A 231 11.43 24.21 68.87
C GLU A 231 11.32 22.67 68.76
N THR A 232 12.02 21.99 67.86
CA THR A 232 13.48 21.81 67.92
C THR A 232 13.99 21.16 66.62
N GLN A 233 15.25 21.46 66.30
CA GLN A 233 16.23 20.79 65.41
C GLN A 233 16.02 19.26 65.29
N ARG A 234 16.42 18.57 64.21
CA ARG A 234 17.65 18.69 63.42
C ARG A 234 17.53 17.82 62.16
#